data_AF-A0A6G1ENW6-F1
#
_entry.id   AF-A0A6G1ENW6-F1
#
_cell.length_a   1.000
_cell.length_b   1.000
_cell.length_c   1.000
_cell.angle_alpha   90.00
_cell.angle_beta   90.00
_cell.angle_gamma   90.00
#
_symmetry.space_group_name_H-M   'P 1'
#
loop_
_entity.id
_entity.type
_entity.pdbx_description
1 polymer ?
#
loop_
_entity_poly.entity_id
_entity_poly.type
_entity_poly.pdbx_seq_one_letter_code
_entity_poly.pdbx_strand_id
1 'polypeptide(L)' 'NFIVEKYELEKKKAIQYIAGIKSRVPITTDLWTSDYQKRGYMAITAHFIDESWTLRSIIM' A
#
# COMPACT_ATOMS: atom_id res chain seq x y z
N ASN A 1 16.69 -3.44 13.84
CA ASN A 1 15.78 -4.58 13.55
C ASN A 1 15.63 -4.61 12.04
N PHE A 2 16.38 -5.49 11.36
CA PHE A 2 16.56 -5.47 9.90
C PHE A 2 15.25 -5.41 9.11
N ILE A 3 14.20 -6.11 9.59
CA ILE A 3 12.89 -6.13 8.93
C ILE A 3 12.23 -4.74 8.94
N VAL A 4 12.23 -4.06 10.09
CA VAL A 4 11.62 -2.74 10.23
C VAL A 4 12.37 -1.70 9.39
N GLU A 5 13.70 -1.74 9.40
CA GLU A 5 14.53 -0.84 8.59
C GLU A 5 14.30 -1.05 7.09
N LYS A 6 14.19 -2.31 6.67
CA LYS A 6 13.87 -2.65 5.28
C LYS A 6 12.46 -2.21 4.89
N TYR A 7 11.46 -2.41 5.76
CA TYR A 7 10.10 -1.95 5.55
C TYR A 7 10.03 -0.44 5.34
N GLU A 8 10.63 0.36 6.24
CA GLU A 8 10.61 1.82 6.13
C GLU A 8 11.27 2.33 4.85
N LEU A 9 12.37 1.68 4.42
CA LEU A 9 13.03 2.00 3.16
C LEU A 9 12.13 1.71 1.95
N GLU A 10 11.51 0.53 1.90
CA GLU A 10 10.65 0.16 0.76
C GLU A 10 9.34 0.97 0.75
N LYS A 11 8.77 1.29 1.92
CA LYS A 11 7.62 2.19 2.05
C LYS A 11 7.90 3.58 1.47
N LYS A 12 9.07 4.16 1.79
CA LYS A 12 9.48 5.46 1.25
C LYS A 12 9.59 5.42 -0.28
N LYS A 13 10.19 4.36 -0.84
CA LYS A 13 10.28 4.18 -2.30
C LYS A 13 8.90 4.05 -2.94
N ALA A 14 8.00 3.27 -2.34
CA ALA A 14 6.64 3.10 -2.84
C ALA A 14 5.87 4.42 -2.89
N ILE A 15 5.93 5.23 -1.82
CA ILE A 15 5.27 6.55 -1.77
C ILE A 15 5.85 7.49 -2.84
N GLN A 16 7.18 7.54 -2.98
CA GLN A 16 7.83 8.36 -4.01
C GLN A 16 7.46 7.93 -5.42
N TYR A 17 7.37 6.62 -5.65
CA TYR A 17 6.97 6.07 -6.93
C TYR A 17 5.52 6.41 -7.27
N ILE A 18 4.59 6.19 -6.33
CA ILE A 18 3.17 6.55 -6.47
C ILE A 18 3.01 8.06 -6.73
N ALA A 19 3.77 8.91 -6.03
CA ALA A 19 3.72 10.36 -6.23
C ALA A 19 4.16 10.81 -7.64
N GLY A 20 4.95 9.98 -8.34
CA GLY A 20 5.36 10.21 -9.73
C GLY A 20 4.33 9.74 -10.77
N ILE A 21 3.32 8.96 -10.37
CA ILE A 21 2.30 8.46 -11.29
C ILE A 21 1.41 9.63 -11.75
N LYS A 22 1.38 9.86 -13.06
CA LYS A 22 0.58 10.91 -13.68
C LYS A 22 -0.89 10.50 -13.90
N SER A 23 -1.16 9.21 -13.90
CA SER A 23 -2.50 8.65 -14.03
C SER A 23 -3.20 8.60 -12.67
N ARG A 24 -4.48 8.19 -12.68
CA ARG A 24 -5.24 8.01 -11.43
C ARG A 24 -4.67 6.83 -10.64
N VAL A 25 -4.57 7.01 -9.32
CA VAL A 25 -4.22 5.97 -8.35
C VAL A 25 -5.44 5.67 -7.47
N PRO A 26 -6.32 4.70 -7.82
CA PRO A 26 -7.40 4.27 -6.94
C PRO A 26 -6.88 3.70 -5.62
N ILE A 27 -7.56 4.03 -4.53
CA ILE A 27 -7.27 3.48 -3.20
C ILE A 27 -8.48 2.65 -2.76
N THR A 28 -8.23 1.46 -2.25
CA THR A 28 -9.23 0.62 -1.57
C THR A 28 -8.88 0.50 -0.10
N THR A 29 -9.91 0.48 0.75
CA THR A 29 -9.79 0.25 2.18
C THR A 29 -10.59 -0.99 2.54
N ASP A 30 -9.90 -2.06 2.93
CA ASP A 30 -10.54 -3.25 3.48
C ASP A 30 -10.65 -3.09 5.00
N LEU A 31 -11.84 -3.29 5.54
CA LEU A 31 -12.17 -3.07 6.94
C LEU A 31 -12.76 -4.33 7.52
N TRP A 32 -12.18 -4.79 8.63
CA TRP A 32 -12.73 -5.94 9.34
C TRP A 32 -12.53 -5.79 10.85
N THR A 33 -13.36 -6.50 11.61
CA THR A 33 -13.21 -6.66 13.04
C THR A 33 -12.70 -8.07 13.33
N SER A 34 -11.80 -8.21 14.29
CA SER A 34 -11.42 -9.51 14.84
C SER A 34 -12.09 -9.67 16.20
N ASP A 35 -13.03 -10.60 16.28
CA ASP A 35 -13.77 -10.88 17.53
C ASP A 35 -12.84 -11.37 18.63
N TYR A 36 -11.86 -12.21 18.27
CA TYR A 36 -10.88 -12.74 19.23
C TYR A 36 -9.96 -11.64 19.80
N GLN A 37 -9.45 -10.76 18.94
CA GLN A 37 -8.56 -9.68 19.36
C GLN A 37 -9.33 -8.46 19.90
N LYS A 38 -10.67 -8.43 19.73
CA LYS A 38 -11.56 -7.31 20.04
C LYS A 38 -11.06 -5.99 19.45
N ARG A 39 -10.64 -6.03 18.18
CA ARG A 39 -10.04 -4.89 17.46
C ARG A 39 -10.57 -4.79 16.04
N GLY A 40 -10.73 -3.55 15.56
CA GLY A 40 -10.90 -3.25 14.14
C GLY A 40 -9.55 -3.13 13.45
N TYR A 41 -9.50 -3.54 12.19
CA TYR A 41 -8.35 -3.43 11.31
C TYR A 41 -8.76 -2.73 10.03
N MET A 42 -7.79 -2.09 9.41
CA MET A 42 -7.91 -1.48 8.09
C MET A 42 -6.67 -1.85 7.29
N ALA A 43 -6.85 -2.39 6.10
CA ALA A 43 -5.79 -2.50 5.10
C ALA A 43 -6.07 -1.48 3.99
N ILE A 44 -5.07 -0.68 3.66
CA ILE A 44 -5.15 0.31 2.59
C ILE A 44 -4.30 -0.21 1.43
N THR A 45 -4.90 -0.33 0.25
CA THR A 45 -4.19 -0.74 -0.97
C THR A 45 -4.31 0.35 -2.04
N ALA A 46 -3.17 0.79 -2.57
CA ALA A 46 -3.11 1.67 -3.72
C ALA A 46 -2.96 0.85 -5.01
N HIS A 47 -3.83 1.07 -5.98
CA HIS A 47 -3.80 0.43 -7.28
C HIS A 47 -3.42 1.45 -8.36
N PHE A 48 -2.59 1.07 -9.32
CA PHE A 48 -2.24 1.93 -10.45
C PHE A 48 -1.64 1.12 -11.61
N ILE A 49 -1.64 1.70 -12.81
CA ILE A 49 -0.94 1.14 -13.98
C ILE A 49 0.43 1.82 -14.08
N ASP A 50 1.50 1.03 -14.15
CA ASP A 50 2.86 1.53 -14.33
C ASP A 50 3.21 1.85 -15.79
N GLU A 51 4.42 2.35 -16.01
CA GLU A 51 4.93 2.70 -17.34
C GLU A 51 5.05 1.50 -18.28
N SER A 52 5.13 0.29 -17.73
CA SER A 52 5.13 -0.99 -18.47
C SER A 52 3.71 -1.52 -18.71
N TRP A 53 2.69 -0.68 -18.52
CA TRP A 53 1.28 -1.07 -18.67
C TRP A 53 0.84 -2.20 -17.74
N THR A 54 1.53 -2.37 -16.61
CA THR A 54 1.25 -3.42 -15.64
C THR A 54 0.43 -2.87 -14.48
N LEU A 55 -0.64 -3.59 -14.11
CA LEU A 55 -1.38 -3.29 -12.89
C LEU A 55 -0.53 -3.62 -11.66
N ARG A 56 -0.31 -2.60 -10.82
CA ARG A 56 0.37 -2.70 -9.53
C ARG A 56 -0.63 -2.47 -8.40
N SER A 57 -0.47 -3.24 -7.33
CA SER A 57 -1.20 -3.07 -6.08
C SER A 57 -0.21 -3.05 -4.94
N ILE A 58 -0.19 -1.98 -4.14
CA ILE A 58 0.74 -1.80 -3.02
C ILE A 58 -0.07 -1.62 -1.75
N ILE A 59 0.20 -2.47 -0.76
CA ILE A 59 -0.32 -2.31 0.62
C ILE A 59 0.50 -1.22 1.30
N MET A 60 -0.18 -0.24 1.88
CA MET A 60 0.41 0.99 2.45
C MET A 60 0.73 0.86 3.95
#